data_AF-A0A2I1PAC0-F1
#
_entry.id   AF-A0A2I1PAC0-F1
#
_cell.length_a   1.000
_cell.length_b   1.000
_cell.length_c   1.000
_cell.angle_alpha   90.00
_cell.angle_beta   90.00
_cell.angle_gamma   90.00
#
_symmetry.space_group_name_H-M   'P 1'
#
loop_
_entity.id
_entity.type
_entity.pdbx_description
1 polymer ?
#
loop_
_entity_poly.entity_id
_entity_poly.type
_entity_poly.pdbx_seq_one_letter_code
_entity_poly.pdbx_strand_id
1 'polypeptide(L)'
;MSDASLLPDAAAGAGLLLAAVYGTSGLTKLRDVQSTESAFHQLRLPHWTVRMQGPRLLGPGEVVLALALLLLPSPWYGVAAVATLLLGLLYTVLVVRALGFDVPVTCGCFGKLGQGTITRATVVRNLVLVALGLVTVVDAFRGGSIVGRLLDGPSLWWWIPVLAAGVALTWLIGGG
;
A
#
# COMPACT_ATOMS: atom_id res chain seq x y z
N MET A 1 32.71 -7.49 -0.64
CA MET A 1 31.88 -7.89 -1.81
C MET A 1 30.39 -7.65 -1.49
N SER A 2 29.96 -6.46 -1.06
CA SER A 2 28.70 -6.40 -0.27
C SER A 2 27.75 -5.23 -0.52
N ASP A 3 28.08 -4.22 -1.34
CA ASP A 3 27.17 -3.06 -1.49
C ASP A 3 26.18 -3.20 -2.67
N ALA A 4 26.50 -4.02 -3.67
CA ALA A 4 25.68 -4.14 -4.88
C ALA A 4 24.38 -4.97 -4.68
N SER A 5 24.33 -5.83 -3.66
CA SER A 5 23.16 -6.68 -3.35
C SER A 5 22.12 -5.99 -2.46
N LEU A 6 22.52 -4.98 -1.68
CA LEU A 6 21.62 -4.29 -0.73
C LEU A 6 20.46 -3.57 -1.42
N LEU A 7 20.72 -2.92 -2.55
CA LEU A 7 19.70 -2.20 -3.33
C LEU A 7 18.62 -3.14 -3.92
N PRO A 8 18.98 -4.24 -4.60
CA PRO A 8 18.03 -5.28 -5.02
C PRO A 8 17.19 -5.85 -3.87
N ASP A 9 17.83 -6.15 -2.74
CA ASP A 9 17.18 -6.86 -1.63
C ASP A 9 16.24 -5.95 -0.84
N ALA A 10 16.62 -4.68 -0.65
CA ALA A 10 15.76 -3.67 -0.06
C ALA A 10 14.50 -3.41 -0.91
N ALA A 11 14.61 -3.49 -2.23
CA ALA A 11 13.48 -3.27 -3.13
C ALA A 11 12.46 -4.41 -3.11
N ALA A 12 12.91 -5.65 -2.97
CA ALA A 12 12.03 -6.79 -2.70
C ALA A 12 11.29 -6.63 -1.37
N GLY A 13 12.01 -6.14 -0.34
CA GLY A 13 11.41 -5.80 0.95
C GLY A 13 10.32 -4.74 0.83
N ALA A 14 10.54 -3.71 0.01
CA ALA A 14 9.53 -2.68 -0.29
C ALA A 14 8.25 -3.29 -0.88
N GLY A 15 8.37 -4.17 -1.89
CA GLY A 15 7.22 -4.85 -2.50
C GLY A 15 6.44 -5.72 -1.51
N LEU A 16 7.14 -6.45 -0.63
CA LEU A 16 6.52 -7.28 0.42
C LEU A 16 5.73 -6.44 1.42
N LEU A 17 6.28 -5.30 1.85
CA LEU A 17 5.61 -4.41 2.78
C LEU A 17 4.35 -3.81 2.14
N LEU A 18 4.42 -3.39 0.88
CA LEU A 18 3.23 -2.92 0.15
C LEU A 18 2.18 -4.02 0.05
N ALA A 19 2.57 -5.25 -0.28
CA ALA A 19 1.65 -6.38 -0.34
C ALA A 19 1.00 -6.65 1.04
N ALA A 20 1.76 -6.58 2.13
CA ALA A 20 1.23 -6.73 3.48
C ALA A 20 0.26 -5.60 3.85
N VAL A 21 0.63 -4.34 3.59
CA VAL A 21 -0.18 -3.16 3.93
C VAL A 21 -1.48 -3.12 3.11
N TYR A 22 -1.39 -3.23 1.78
CA TYR A 22 -2.58 -3.24 0.92
C TYR A 22 -3.39 -4.51 1.10
N GLY A 23 -2.76 -5.67 1.31
CA GLY A 23 -3.47 -6.92 1.59
C GLY A 23 -4.27 -6.84 2.89
N THR A 24 -3.65 -6.43 4.00
CA THR A 24 -4.36 -6.24 5.28
C THR A 24 -5.46 -5.20 5.17
N SER A 25 -5.18 -4.06 4.53
CA SER A 25 -6.18 -3.04 4.22
C SER A 25 -7.37 -3.62 3.42
N GLY A 26 -7.10 -4.37 2.35
CA GLY A 26 -8.12 -4.95 1.48
C GLY A 26 -8.98 -5.97 2.23
N LEU A 27 -8.37 -6.84 3.03
CA LEU A 27 -9.08 -7.77 3.89
C LEU A 27 -9.99 -7.05 4.90
N THR A 28 -9.54 -5.94 5.49
CA THR A 28 -10.39 -5.17 6.40
C THR A 28 -11.58 -4.52 5.68
N LYS A 29 -11.39 -4.01 4.45
CA LYS A 29 -12.47 -3.44 3.64
C LYS A 29 -13.47 -4.49 3.16
N LEU A 30 -13.01 -5.72 2.86
CA LEU A 30 -13.90 -6.84 2.52
C LEU A 30 -14.80 -7.23 3.70
N ARG A 31 -14.31 -7.11 4.93
CA ARG A 31 -15.07 -7.44 6.16
C ARG A 31 -16.03 -6.32 6.58
N ASP A 32 -15.75 -5.06 6.23
CA ASP A 32 -16.52 -3.89 6.66
C ASP A 32 -16.81 -2.93 5.49
N VAL A 33 -17.62 -3.40 4.55
CA VAL A 33 -17.99 -2.66 3.33
C VAL A 33 -18.76 -1.36 3.66
N GLN A 34 -19.56 -1.37 4.75
CA GLN A 34 -20.36 -0.22 5.19
C GLN A 34 -19.48 0.96 5.64
N SER A 35 -18.35 0.68 6.30
CA SER A 35 -17.38 1.73 6.68
C SER A 35 -16.71 2.38 5.46
N THR A 36 -16.47 1.60 4.39
CA THR A 36 -15.88 2.09 3.14
C THR A 36 -16.87 2.99 2.39
N GLU A 37 -18.14 2.60 2.34
CA GLU A 37 -19.22 3.41 1.74
C GLU A 37 -19.42 4.75 2.47
N SER A 38 -19.39 4.72 3.80
CA SER A 38 -19.48 5.92 4.64
C SER A 38 -18.32 6.90 4.39
N ALA A 39 -17.10 6.39 4.19
CA ALA A 39 -15.94 7.21 3.85
C ALA A 39 -16.08 7.89 2.48
N PHE A 40 -16.64 7.21 1.48
CA PHE A 40 -16.89 7.79 0.15
C PHE A 40 -17.91 8.95 0.22
N HIS A 41 -18.95 8.81 1.04
CA HIS A 41 -19.92 9.87 1.29
C HIS A 41 -19.29 11.08 2.01
N GLN A 42 -18.50 10.84 3.05
CA GLN A 42 -17.84 11.91 3.81
C GLN A 42 -16.81 12.69 2.97
N LEU A 43 -16.08 12.00 2.08
CA LEU A 43 -15.10 12.62 1.17
C LEU A 43 -15.73 13.41 0.01
N ARG A 44 -17.07 13.41 -0.10
CA ARG A 44 -17.82 14.03 -1.20
C ARG A 44 -17.26 13.64 -2.57
N LEU A 45 -16.90 12.35 -2.73
CA LEU A 45 -16.41 11.86 -4.00
C LEU A 45 -17.51 11.98 -5.07
N PRO A 46 -17.14 12.31 -6.32
CA PRO A 46 -18.12 12.50 -7.39
C PRO A 46 -18.98 11.24 -7.55
N HIS A 47 -20.29 11.44 -7.76
CA HIS A 47 -21.30 10.37 -7.78
C HIS A 47 -20.99 9.23 -8.77
N TRP A 48 -20.16 9.48 -9.80
CA TRP A 48 -19.67 8.47 -10.73
C TRP A 48 -18.86 7.35 -10.05
N THR A 49 -18.03 7.66 -9.05
CA THR A 49 -17.20 6.66 -8.36
C THR A 49 -18.06 5.77 -7.43
N VAL A 50 -19.11 6.34 -6.84
CA VAL A 50 -20.12 5.60 -6.06
C VAL A 50 -20.97 4.71 -6.98
N ARG A 51 -21.33 5.22 -8.16
CA ARG A 51 -22.11 4.49 -9.18
C ARG A 51 -21.35 3.31 -9.82
N MET A 52 -20.03 3.39 -9.93
CA MET A 52 -19.17 2.30 -10.44
C MET A 52 -18.86 1.20 -9.41
N GLN A 53 -19.59 1.13 -8.30
CA GLN A 53 -19.28 0.20 -7.19
C GLN A 53 -17.85 0.36 -6.62
N GLY A 54 -17.25 1.55 -6.75
CA GLY A 54 -15.92 1.87 -6.23
C GLY A 54 -15.67 1.44 -4.78
N PRO A 55 -16.62 1.65 -3.83
CA PRO A 55 -16.48 1.19 -2.45
C PRO A 55 -16.37 -0.32 -2.30
N ARG A 56 -17.04 -1.09 -3.18
CA ARG A 56 -17.05 -2.56 -3.15
C ARG A 56 -15.87 -3.17 -3.89
N LEU A 57 -15.35 -2.48 -4.90
CA LEU A 57 -14.23 -2.96 -5.73
C LEU A 57 -12.86 -2.58 -5.15
N LEU A 58 -12.78 -1.57 -4.28
CA LEU A 58 -11.53 -1.13 -3.67
C LEU A 58 -10.86 -2.25 -2.84
N GLY A 59 -11.62 -2.91 -1.97
CA GLY A 59 -11.13 -3.99 -1.12
C GLY A 59 -10.59 -5.19 -1.93
N PRO A 60 -11.39 -5.78 -2.84
CA PRO A 60 -10.90 -6.81 -3.75
C PRO A 60 -9.70 -6.36 -4.57
N GLY A 61 -9.71 -5.13 -5.09
CA GLY A 61 -8.61 -4.57 -5.89
C GLY A 61 -7.29 -4.52 -5.10
N GLU A 62 -7.33 -4.09 -3.85
CA GLU A 62 -6.16 -4.10 -2.96
C GLU A 62 -5.62 -5.51 -2.71
N VAL A 63 -6.50 -6.49 -2.47
CA VAL A 63 -6.10 -7.89 -2.25
C VAL A 63 -5.51 -8.48 -3.53
N VAL A 64 -6.13 -8.23 -4.67
CA VAL A 64 -5.64 -8.68 -5.98
C VAL A 64 -4.27 -8.08 -6.27
N LEU A 65 -4.05 -6.79 -6.01
CA LEU A 65 -2.75 -6.15 -6.19
C LEU A 65 -1.70 -6.71 -5.24
N ALA A 66 -2.05 -6.97 -3.97
CA ALA A 66 -1.15 -7.59 -3.01
C ALA A 66 -0.73 -9.00 -3.46
N LEU A 67 -1.69 -9.83 -3.88
CA LEU A 67 -1.40 -11.15 -4.44
C LEU A 67 -0.59 -11.07 -5.73
N ALA A 68 -0.88 -10.08 -6.58
CA ALA A 68 -0.18 -9.87 -7.82
C ALA A 68 1.31 -9.54 -7.59
N LEU A 69 1.61 -8.67 -6.62
CA LEU A 69 3.00 -8.39 -6.24
C LEU A 69 3.73 -9.64 -5.73
N LEU A 70 3.06 -10.50 -4.97
CA LEU A 70 3.67 -11.71 -4.40
C LEU A 70 3.91 -12.81 -5.43
N LEU A 71 3.00 -12.95 -6.41
CA LEU A 71 2.93 -14.13 -7.26
C LEU A 71 3.41 -13.89 -8.70
N LEU A 72 3.35 -12.66 -9.22
CA LEU A 72 3.73 -12.41 -10.61
C LEU A 72 5.25 -12.39 -10.75
N PRO A 73 5.80 -13.16 -11.71
CA PRO A 73 7.20 -13.02 -12.10
C PRO A 73 7.40 -11.76 -12.95
N SER A 74 8.66 -11.38 -13.13
CA SER A 74 9.03 -10.40 -14.17
C SER A 74 8.68 -10.93 -15.57
N PRO A 75 8.12 -10.12 -16.49
CA PRO A 75 7.90 -8.66 -16.41
C PRO A 75 6.53 -8.26 -15.82
N TRP A 76 5.61 -9.20 -15.62
CA TRP A 76 4.25 -8.92 -15.14
C TRP A 76 4.22 -8.25 -13.77
N TYR A 77 5.22 -8.51 -12.93
CA TYR A 77 5.45 -7.81 -11.66
C TYR A 77 5.47 -6.28 -11.82
N GLY A 78 5.98 -5.76 -12.94
CA GLY A 78 5.98 -4.31 -13.22
C GLY A 78 4.59 -3.71 -13.35
N VAL A 79 3.64 -4.45 -13.91
CA VAL A 79 2.24 -3.99 -14.02
C VAL A 79 1.61 -3.87 -12.62
N ALA A 80 1.83 -4.87 -11.78
CA ALA A 80 1.37 -4.85 -10.39
C ALA A 80 2.02 -3.70 -9.60
N ALA A 81 3.34 -3.51 -9.73
CA ALA A 81 4.08 -2.45 -9.06
C ALA A 81 3.57 -1.05 -9.43
N VAL A 82 3.35 -0.79 -10.73
CA VAL A 82 2.81 0.49 -11.20
C VAL A 82 1.39 0.72 -10.69
N ALA A 83 0.53 -0.29 -10.77
CA ALA A 83 -0.84 -0.19 -10.28
C ALA A 83 -0.90 0.08 -8.76
N THR A 84 -0.03 -0.58 -7.98
CA THR A 84 0.10 -0.33 -6.53
C THR A 84 0.61 1.09 -6.23
N LEU A 85 1.59 1.59 -7.00
CA LEU A 85 2.07 2.97 -6.86
C LEU A 85 0.95 3.98 -7.13
N LEU A 86 0.19 3.79 -8.22
CA LEU A 86 -0.94 4.65 -8.56
C LEU A 86 -2.02 4.64 -7.46
N LEU A 87 -2.27 3.47 -6.85
CA LEU A 87 -3.17 3.37 -5.71
C LEU A 87 -2.66 4.15 -4.49
N GLY A 88 -1.36 4.08 -4.19
CA GLY A 88 -0.74 4.88 -3.12
C GLY A 88 -0.81 6.39 -3.36
N LEU A 89 -0.58 6.82 -4.60
CA LEU A 89 -0.76 8.22 -4.98
C LEU A 89 -2.21 8.67 -4.82
N LEU A 90 -3.16 7.85 -5.28
CA LEU A 90 -4.59 8.12 -5.09
C LEU A 90 -4.93 8.28 -3.60
N TYR A 91 -4.44 7.40 -2.72
CA TYR A 91 -4.67 7.50 -1.28
C TYR A 91 -4.03 8.73 -0.66
N THR A 92 -2.84 9.10 -1.11
CA THR A 92 -2.18 10.33 -0.69
C THR A 92 -3.04 11.55 -1.03
N VAL A 93 -3.54 11.64 -2.26
CA VAL A 93 -4.42 12.73 -2.71
C VAL A 93 -5.70 12.78 -1.89
N LEU A 94 -6.33 11.64 -1.62
CA LEU A 94 -7.54 11.56 -0.79
C LEU A 94 -7.30 12.06 0.64
N VAL A 95 -6.19 11.65 1.27
CA VAL A 95 -5.84 12.07 2.63
C VAL A 95 -5.49 13.55 2.70
N VAL A 96 -4.73 14.08 1.73
CA VAL A 96 -4.40 15.51 1.65
C VAL A 96 -5.66 16.34 1.44
N ARG A 97 -6.58 15.90 0.57
CA ARG A 97 -7.88 16.55 0.38
C ARG A 97 -8.70 16.53 1.66
N ALA A 98 -8.69 15.42 2.39
CA ALA A 98 -9.44 15.27 3.63
C ALA A 98 -8.96 16.24 4.73
N LEU A 99 -7.65 16.51 4.80
CA LEU A 99 -7.07 17.52 5.70
C LEU A 99 -7.46 18.96 5.33
N GLY A 100 -7.94 19.19 4.11
CA GLY A 100 -8.42 20.50 3.66
C GLY A 100 -9.86 20.81 4.07
N PHE A 101 -10.57 19.89 4.73
CA PHE A 101 -11.92 20.17 5.25
C PHE A 101 -11.85 20.72 6.68
N ASP A 102 -12.68 21.73 6.97
CA ASP A 102 -12.77 22.37 8.29
C ASP A 102 -13.39 21.49 9.39
N VAL A 103 -13.89 20.29 9.03
CA VAL A 103 -14.50 19.34 9.96
C VAL A 103 -13.65 18.07 9.98
N PRO A 104 -13.33 17.49 11.15
CA PRO A 104 -12.54 16.27 11.22
C PRO A 104 -13.26 15.11 10.52
N VAL A 105 -12.73 14.72 9.36
CA VAL A 105 -13.26 13.62 8.55
C VAL A 105 -12.56 12.33 8.98
N THR A 106 -13.30 11.23 9.14
CA THR A 106 -12.71 9.91 9.39
C THR A 106 -12.51 9.18 8.06
N CYS A 107 -11.26 9.10 7.59
CA CYS A 107 -10.95 8.33 6.37
C CYS A 107 -10.71 6.86 6.70
N GLY A 108 -11.68 6.01 6.39
CA GLY A 108 -11.51 4.55 6.38
C GLY A 108 -10.60 4.01 5.26
N CYS A 109 -9.64 4.79 4.75
CA CYS A 109 -8.77 4.41 3.63
C CYS A 109 -7.93 3.15 3.91
N PHE A 110 -7.79 2.74 5.18
CA PHE A 110 -7.16 1.48 5.60
C PHE A 110 -8.10 0.62 6.47
N GLY A 111 -9.42 0.77 6.29
CA GLY A 111 -10.42 0.10 7.14
C GLY A 111 -10.36 0.56 8.61
N LYS A 112 -10.62 -0.37 9.55
CA LYS A 112 -10.59 -0.08 11.00
C LYS A 112 -9.22 0.40 11.52
N LEU A 113 -8.14 0.06 10.83
CA LEU A 113 -6.77 0.50 11.14
C LEU A 113 -6.56 2.01 10.89
N GLY A 114 -7.50 2.68 10.22
CA GLY A 114 -7.50 4.12 9.95
C GLY A 114 -8.60 4.90 10.67
N GLN A 115 -9.30 4.32 11.65
CA GLN A 115 -10.40 4.96 12.40
C GLN A 115 -9.95 6.05 13.41
N GLY A 116 -8.74 6.60 13.22
CA GLY A 116 -8.28 7.80 13.91
C GLY A 116 -8.65 9.07 13.12
N THR A 117 -8.67 10.21 13.80
CA THR A 117 -8.70 11.51 13.12
C THR A 117 -7.51 11.60 12.15
N ILE A 118 -7.76 12.10 10.94
CA ILE A 118 -6.69 12.26 9.96
C ILE A 118 -5.73 13.32 10.48
N THR A 119 -4.47 12.96 10.67
CA THR A 119 -3.42 13.88 11.13
C THR A 119 -2.32 14.02 10.08
N ARG A 120 -1.37 14.93 10.31
CA ARG A 120 -0.17 15.07 9.46
C ARG A 120 0.65 13.77 9.40
N ALA A 121 0.60 12.94 10.44
CA ALA A 121 1.23 11.62 10.44
C ALA A 121 0.63 10.68 9.38
N THR A 122 -0.67 10.81 9.08
CA THR A 122 -1.34 10.02 8.02
C THR A 122 -0.82 10.36 6.62
N VAL A 123 -0.44 11.63 6.37
CA VAL A 123 0.18 12.04 5.10
C VAL A 123 1.59 11.48 4.99
N VAL A 124 2.39 11.61 6.05
CA VAL A 124 3.76 11.06 6.08
C VAL A 124 3.75 9.56 5.81
N ARG A 125 2.84 8.81 6.44
CA ARG A 125 2.66 7.38 6.19
C ARG A 125 2.38 7.07 4.72
N ASN A 126 1.45 7.78 4.08
CA ASN A 126 1.13 7.54 2.67
C ASN A 126 2.29 7.91 1.74
N LEU A 127 3.03 8.99 2.03
CA LEU A 127 4.22 9.35 1.26
C LEU A 127 5.32 8.29 1.36
N VAL A 128 5.50 7.67 2.54
CA VAL A 128 6.42 6.53 2.71
C VAL A 128 5.97 5.34 1.84
N LEU A 129 4.67 5.01 1.81
CA LEU A 129 4.15 3.95 0.93
C LEU A 129 4.36 4.26 -0.55
N VAL A 130 4.20 5.52 -0.97
CA VAL A 130 4.50 5.96 -2.34
C VAL A 130 5.99 5.80 -2.66
N ALA A 131 6.88 6.16 -1.73
CA ALA A 131 8.32 5.98 -1.90
C ALA A 131 8.69 4.49 -2.05
N LEU A 132 8.11 3.61 -1.21
CA LEU A 132 8.27 2.16 -1.36
C LEU A 132 7.72 1.67 -2.72
N GLY A 133 6.60 2.23 -3.18
CA GLY A 133 6.03 1.93 -4.50
C GLY A 133 6.98 2.30 -5.64
N LEU A 134 7.63 3.47 -5.56
CA LEU A 134 8.62 3.89 -6.54
C LEU A 134 9.82 2.95 -6.58
N VAL A 135 10.36 2.57 -5.41
CA VAL A 135 11.46 1.60 -5.31
C VAL A 135 11.06 0.26 -5.94
N THR A 136 9.85 -0.21 -5.66
CA THR A 136 9.29 -1.47 -6.20
C THR A 136 9.17 -1.42 -7.72
N VAL A 137 8.71 -0.30 -8.29
CA VAL A 137 8.61 -0.08 -9.73
C VAL A 137 9.99 -0.08 -10.40
N VAL A 138 10.96 0.63 -9.81
CA VAL A 138 12.34 0.66 -10.31
C VAL A 138 12.95 -0.74 -10.33
N ASP A 139 12.74 -1.55 -9.29
CA ASP A 139 13.19 -2.94 -9.25
C ASP A 139 12.53 -3.80 -10.33
N ALA A 140 11.21 -3.66 -10.52
CA ALA A 140 10.50 -4.36 -11.56
C ALA A 140 11.05 -4.06 -12.97
N PHE A 141 11.34 -2.79 -13.27
CA PHE A 141 11.94 -2.39 -14.54
C PHE A 141 13.39 -2.86 -14.72
N ARG A 142 14.07 -3.22 -13.62
CA ARG A 142 15.39 -3.88 -13.65
C ARG A 142 15.29 -5.40 -13.79
N GLY A 143 14.07 -5.94 -13.91
CA GLY A 143 13.80 -7.37 -14.04
C GLY A 143 13.60 -8.10 -12.71
N GLY A 144 13.57 -7.37 -11.58
CA GLY A 144 13.32 -7.94 -10.27
C GLY A 144 11.88 -8.41 -10.07
N SER A 145 11.70 -9.38 -9.19
CA SER A 145 10.39 -9.80 -8.67
C SER A 145 10.54 -10.49 -7.31
N ILE A 146 9.50 -10.48 -6.49
CA ILE A 146 9.51 -11.15 -5.18
C ILE A 146 9.67 -12.65 -5.37
N VAL A 147 8.85 -13.24 -6.25
CA VAL A 147 8.86 -14.69 -6.51
C VAL A 147 10.20 -15.17 -7.09
N GLY A 148 10.83 -14.40 -7.99
CA GLY A 148 12.14 -14.75 -8.54
C GLY A 148 13.21 -14.88 -7.46
N ARG A 149 13.28 -13.89 -6.56
CA ARG A 149 14.24 -13.89 -5.43
C ARG A 149 13.98 -15.01 -4.42
N LEU A 150 12.72 -15.39 -4.23
CA LEU A 150 12.36 -16.50 -3.34
C LEU A 150 12.79 -17.85 -3.94
N LEU A 151 12.68 -18.01 -5.26
CA LEU A 151 13.12 -19.21 -5.98
C LEU A 151 14.65 -19.31 -6.04
N ASP A 152 15.36 -18.18 -6.07
CA ASP A 152 16.83 -18.13 -6.11
C ASP A 152 17.50 -18.44 -4.75
N GLY A 153 16.72 -18.57 -3.67
CA GLY A 153 17.20 -18.91 -2.33
C GLY A 153 17.44 -17.66 -1.46
N PRO A 154 16.54 -17.36 -0.50
CA PRO A 154 16.63 -16.12 0.26
C PRO A 154 17.83 -16.07 1.20
N SER A 155 18.76 -15.13 0.99
CA SER A 155 19.88 -14.87 1.91
C SER A 155 19.38 -14.20 3.19
N LEU A 156 19.78 -14.61 4.41
CA LEU A 156 19.25 -14.14 5.72
C LEU A 156 19.08 -12.60 5.88
N TRP A 157 19.83 -11.81 5.10
CA TRP A 157 19.97 -10.36 5.20
C TRP A 157 18.75 -9.58 4.67
N TRP A 158 17.95 -10.17 3.76
CA TRP A 158 16.69 -9.58 3.26
C TRP A 158 15.59 -9.39 4.32
N TRP A 159 15.61 -10.17 5.41
CA TRP A 159 14.62 -10.08 6.46
C TRP A 159 14.78 -8.81 7.31
N ILE A 160 15.99 -8.28 7.42
CA ILE A 160 16.29 -7.10 8.24
C ILE A 160 15.50 -5.86 7.80
N PRO A 161 15.51 -5.44 6.50
CA PRO A 161 14.72 -4.29 6.06
C PRO A 161 13.21 -4.56 6.11
N VAL A 162 12.76 -5.79 5.85
CA VAL A 162 11.33 -6.18 5.98
C VAL A 162 10.86 -6.04 7.42
N LEU A 163 11.64 -6.53 8.38
CA LEU A 163 11.33 -6.41 9.80
C LEU A 163 11.40 -4.97 10.29
N ALA A 164 12.44 -4.22 9.92
CA ALA A 164 12.60 -2.82 10.32
C ALA A 164 11.45 -1.95 9.80
N ALA A 165 11.09 -2.09 8.53
CA ALA A 165 9.99 -1.34 7.95
C ALA A 165 8.62 -1.84 8.41
N GLY A 166 8.48 -3.14 8.69
CA GLY A 166 7.31 -3.71 9.34
C GLY A 166 7.08 -3.07 10.71
N VAL A 167 8.11 -3.03 11.56
CA VAL A 167 8.09 -2.38 12.88
C VAL A 167 7.79 -0.89 12.77
N ALA A 168 8.42 -0.18 11.84
CA ALA A 168 8.16 1.24 11.61
C ALA A 168 6.69 1.49 11.20
N LEU A 169 6.13 0.63 10.34
CA LEU A 169 4.72 0.68 9.94
C LEU A 169 3.79 0.39 11.12
N THR A 170 4.05 -0.63 11.94
CA THR A 170 3.23 -0.90 13.14
C THR A 170 3.29 0.25 14.13
N TRP A 171 4.46 0.85 14.33
CA TRP A 171 4.63 2.00 15.23
C TRP A 171 3.86 3.22 14.72
N LEU A 172 3.90 3.49 13.40
CA LEU A 172 3.15 4.56 12.76
C LEU A 172 1.63 4.32 12.73
N ILE A 173 1.17 3.07 12.76
CA ILE A 173 -0.25 2.71 12.80
C ILE A 173 -0.79 2.73 14.24
N GLY A 174 -0.01 2.28 15.22
CA GLY A 174 -0.44 2.17 16.61
C GLY A 174 -0.16 3.40 17.49
N GLY A 175 0.73 4.31 17.06
CA GLY A 175 1.16 5.48 17.84
C GLY A 175 0.40 6.78 17.59
N GLY A 176 -0.84 6.71 17.08
CA GLY A 176 -1.70 7.87 16.81
C GLY A 176 -2.71 8.12 17.93
#